data_AF-A0A7X9FAY7-F1
#
_entry.id   AF-A0A7X9FAY7-F1
#
_cell.length_a   1.000
_cell.length_b   1.000
_cell.length_c   1.000
_cell.angle_alpha   90.00
_cell.angle_beta   90.00
_cell.angle_gamma   90.00
#
_symmetry.space_group_name_H-M   'P 1'
#
loop_
_entity.id
_entity.type
_entity.pdbx_description
1 polymer ?
#
loop_
_entity_poly.entity_id
_entity_poly.type
_entity_poly.pdbx_seq_one_letter_code
_entity_poly.pdbx_strand_id
1 'polypeptide(L)'
;MKKLFVILILFTGVRLFPQPLIQYVNPFIGTAPASTESARRHGSGTEDKGQTFPAVGRPFGMTQWTPETRTTETKCVAPYYYNDRFITGFRGSHWMSGSCTQDYGSASLMPFTSSKPDTLTVNPASSFSHKSETASPSYY
;
A
#
# COMPACT_ATOMS: atom_id res chain seq x y z
N MET A 1 43.28 -4.23 -60.72
CA MET A 1 43.34 -4.17 -59.24
C MET A 1 42.10 -3.44 -58.72
N LYS A 2 41.03 -4.17 -58.34
CA LYS A 2 39.81 -3.57 -57.75
C LYS A 2 39.79 -3.95 -56.26
N LYS A 3 39.98 -2.96 -55.38
CA LYS A 3 39.95 -3.16 -53.93
C LYS A 3 38.49 -3.18 -53.47
N LEU A 4 38.02 -4.34 -53.02
CA LEU A 4 36.69 -4.52 -52.43
C LEU A 4 36.75 -4.10 -50.96
N PHE A 5 36.10 -2.99 -50.61
CA PHE A 5 36.00 -2.51 -49.23
C PHE A 5 34.71 -3.06 -48.61
N VAL A 6 34.83 -4.03 -47.70
CA VAL A 6 33.69 -4.58 -46.96
C VAL A 6 33.50 -3.73 -45.70
N ILE A 7 32.41 -2.96 -45.64
CA ILE A 7 32.01 -2.22 -44.45
C ILE A 7 31.23 -3.17 -43.54
N LEU A 8 31.85 -3.59 -42.44
CA LEU A 8 31.21 -4.37 -41.40
C LEU A 8 30.40 -3.43 -40.49
N ILE A 9 29.08 -3.37 -40.70
CA ILE A 9 28.18 -2.63 -39.81
C ILE A 9 28.01 -3.43 -38.52
N LEU A 10 28.71 -3.01 -37.46
CA LEU A 10 28.46 -3.48 -36.10
C LEU A 10 27.09 -2.96 -35.64
N PHE A 11 26.06 -3.80 -35.75
CA PHE A 11 24.79 -3.61 -35.04
C PHE A 11 25.05 -3.78 -33.54
N THR A 12 25.44 -2.70 -32.86
CA THR A 12 25.34 -2.63 -31.40
C THR A 12 23.86 -2.56 -31.06
N GLY A 13 23.26 -3.72 -30.79
CA GLY A 13 21.87 -3.81 -30.34
C GLY A 13 21.71 -3.04 -29.03
N VAL A 14 21.02 -1.90 -29.08
CA VAL A 14 20.62 -1.17 -27.87
C VAL A 14 19.66 -2.07 -27.11
N ARG A 15 20.09 -2.58 -25.95
CA ARG A 15 19.19 -3.28 -25.03
C ARG A 15 18.34 -2.23 -24.32
N LEU A 16 17.09 -2.08 -24.77
CA LEU A 16 16.08 -1.36 -24.02
C LEU A 16 15.71 -2.22 -22.80
N PHE A 17 16.19 -1.84 -21.62
CA PHE A 17 15.71 -2.41 -20.37
C PHE A 17 14.34 -1.81 -20.05
N PRO A 18 13.29 -2.62 -19.82
CA PRO A 18 12.02 -2.12 -19.31
C PRO A 18 12.24 -1.30 -18.04
N GLN A 19 11.72 -0.07 -18.01
CA GLN A 19 11.77 0.77 -16.80
C GLN A 19 10.84 0.17 -15.74
N PRO A 20 11.29 -0.02 -14.49
CA PRO A 20 10.43 -0.54 -13.42
C PRO A 20 9.43 0.54 -12.98
N LEU A 21 8.29 0.64 -13.67
CA LEU A 21 7.28 1.67 -13.42
C LEU A 21 6.70 1.64 -12.00
N ILE A 22 6.78 0.48 -11.33
CA ILE A 22 6.31 0.30 -9.96
C ILE A 22 6.96 1.27 -8.97
N GLN A 23 8.19 1.73 -9.25
CA GLN A 23 8.92 2.67 -8.40
C GLN A 23 8.28 4.06 -8.32
N TYR A 24 7.40 4.41 -9.26
CA TYR A 24 6.70 5.70 -9.27
C TYR A 24 5.42 5.67 -8.46
N VAL A 25 4.96 4.49 -8.03
CA VAL A 25 3.75 4.35 -7.24
C VAL A 25 4.11 4.50 -5.76
N ASN A 26 3.53 5.50 -5.11
CA ASN A 26 3.59 5.66 -3.66
C ASN A 26 2.24 5.26 -3.03
N PRO A 27 2.13 4.07 -2.40
CA PRO A 27 0.89 3.60 -1.81
C PRO A 27 0.38 4.42 -0.60
N PHE A 28 1.23 5.28 -0.02
CA PHE A 28 0.82 6.12 1.12
C PHE A 28 -0.01 7.35 0.71
N ILE A 29 -0.06 7.70 -0.57
CA ILE A 29 -0.83 8.85 -1.03
C ILE A 29 -2.34 8.63 -0.76
N GLY A 30 -2.94 9.55 0.00
CA GLY A 30 -4.36 9.52 0.37
C GLY A 30 -4.69 8.75 1.66
N THR A 31 -3.68 8.18 2.33
CA THR A 31 -3.85 7.41 3.58
C THR A 31 -3.90 8.28 4.84
N ALA A 32 -3.59 9.58 4.71
CA ALA A 32 -3.71 10.58 5.76
C ALA A 32 -4.86 11.55 5.48
N PRO A 33 -5.38 12.28 6.49
CA PRO A 33 -6.29 13.40 6.26
C PRO A 33 -5.66 14.43 5.31
N ALA A 34 -6.47 14.93 4.38
CA ALA A 34 -6.10 15.95 3.41
C ALA A 34 -5.73 17.25 4.12
N SER A 35 -4.62 17.85 3.69
CA SER A 35 -4.12 19.12 4.22
C SER A 35 -4.45 20.32 3.35
N THR A 36 -5.04 20.09 2.17
CA THR A 36 -5.34 21.12 1.16
C THR A 36 -6.40 22.10 1.62
N GLU A 37 -6.32 23.34 1.12
CA GLU A 37 -7.30 24.40 1.41
C GLU A 37 -8.73 24.00 1.01
N SER A 38 -8.90 23.34 -0.14
CA SER A 38 -10.21 22.87 -0.60
C SER A 38 -10.85 21.86 0.36
N ALA A 39 -10.06 20.90 0.88
CA ALA A 39 -10.55 19.96 1.88
C ALA A 39 -10.98 20.69 3.16
N ARG A 40 -10.21 21.67 3.63
CA ARG A 40 -10.59 22.46 4.82
C ARG A 40 -11.90 23.25 4.64
N ARG A 41 -12.21 23.69 3.42
CA ARG A 41 -13.42 24.47 3.12
C ARG A 41 -14.67 23.61 2.91
N HIS A 42 -14.50 22.38 2.44
CA HIS A 42 -15.61 21.55 1.95
C HIS A 42 -15.72 20.18 2.63
N GLY A 43 -14.70 19.75 3.37
CA GLY A 43 -14.67 18.49 4.07
C GLY A 43 -15.41 18.54 5.39
N SER A 44 -15.98 17.40 5.78
CA SER A 44 -16.82 17.25 6.97
C SER A 44 -16.58 15.89 7.65
N GLY A 45 -15.35 15.63 8.07
CA GLY A 45 -15.02 14.46 8.89
C GLY A 45 -14.39 13.31 8.11
N THR A 46 -15.19 12.45 7.46
CA THR A 46 -14.64 11.30 6.71
C THR A 46 -14.18 11.69 5.31
N GLU A 47 -14.75 12.75 4.77
CA GLU A 47 -14.52 13.37 3.46
C GLU A 47 -13.14 14.04 3.41
N ASP A 48 -12.59 14.37 4.59
CA ASP A 48 -11.21 14.83 4.72
C ASP A 48 -10.20 13.71 4.48
N LYS A 49 -10.63 12.45 4.46
CA LYS A 49 -9.74 11.30 4.28
C LYS A 49 -9.87 10.80 2.86
N GLY A 50 -8.74 10.55 2.19
CA GLY A 50 -8.75 9.96 0.86
C GLY A 50 -9.32 8.53 0.83
N GLN A 51 -9.37 7.86 1.98
CA GLN A 51 -9.84 6.47 2.14
C GLN A 51 -9.07 5.46 1.27
N THR A 52 -7.83 5.78 0.91
CA THR A 52 -6.88 4.84 0.32
C THR A 52 -6.09 4.14 1.41
N PHE A 53 -5.42 3.05 1.05
CA PHE A 53 -4.60 2.25 1.95
C PHE A 53 -3.43 1.64 1.17
N PRO A 54 -2.28 1.35 1.82
CA PRO A 54 -1.10 0.82 1.15
C PRO A 54 -1.27 -0.68 0.83
N ALA A 55 -2.09 -0.96 -0.18
CA ALA A 55 -2.40 -2.31 -0.63
C ALA A 55 -1.24 -2.96 -1.40
N VAL A 56 -1.00 -4.24 -1.09
CA VAL A 56 -0.08 -5.13 -1.75
C VAL A 56 -0.87 -6.23 -2.45
N GLY A 57 -0.66 -6.39 -3.75
CA GLY A 57 -1.38 -7.39 -4.53
C GLY A 57 -1.12 -7.30 -6.02
N ARG A 58 -1.79 -8.18 -6.76
CA ARG A 58 -1.86 -8.06 -8.23
C ARG A 58 -2.98 -7.08 -8.59
N PRO A 59 -2.88 -6.37 -9.73
CA PRO A 59 -4.02 -5.63 -10.27
C PRO A 59 -5.26 -6.53 -10.34
N PHE A 60 -6.38 -6.07 -9.80
CA PHE A 60 -7.66 -6.81 -9.74
C PHE A 60 -7.58 -8.15 -8.98
N GLY A 61 -6.61 -8.31 -8.08
CA GLY A 61 -6.57 -9.43 -7.16
C GLY A 61 -7.83 -9.44 -6.27
N MET A 62 -8.41 -10.63 -6.07
CA MET A 62 -9.58 -10.80 -5.21
C MET A 62 -9.31 -10.30 -3.79
N THR A 63 -8.16 -10.64 -3.23
CA THR A 63 -7.72 -10.21 -1.90
C THR A 63 -6.46 -9.36 -2.03
N GLN A 64 -6.42 -8.26 -1.30
CA GLN A 64 -5.26 -7.39 -1.18
C GLN A 64 -4.74 -7.44 0.25
N TRP A 65 -3.42 -7.48 0.42
CA TRP A 65 -2.81 -7.43 1.75
C TRP A 65 -2.45 -5.99 2.10
N THR A 66 -2.65 -5.59 3.35
CA THR A 66 -2.31 -4.25 3.83
C THR A 66 -1.91 -4.31 5.30
N PRO A 67 -1.01 -3.45 5.79
CA PRO A 67 -0.95 -3.18 7.23
C PRO A 67 -2.33 -2.77 7.76
N GLU A 68 -2.61 -3.15 9.00
CA GLU A 68 -3.82 -2.78 9.73
C GLU A 68 -3.44 -1.87 10.90
N THR A 69 -4.06 -0.69 10.98
CA THR A 69 -4.00 0.19 12.16
C THR A 69 -5.37 0.34 12.83
N ARG A 70 -6.43 -0.11 12.13
CA ARG A 70 -7.82 -0.08 12.59
C ARG A 70 -8.44 -1.46 12.50
N THR A 71 -8.57 -2.12 13.65
CA THR A 71 -9.16 -3.46 13.78
C THR A 71 -10.69 -3.39 13.74
N THR A 72 -11.23 -2.97 12.59
CA THR A 72 -12.68 -2.93 12.32
C THR A 72 -12.95 -3.04 10.83
N GLU A 73 -14.12 -3.54 10.46
CA GLU A 73 -14.64 -3.46 9.08
C GLU A 73 -15.68 -2.34 8.93
N THR A 74 -15.92 -1.51 9.97
CA THR A 74 -16.95 -0.46 9.97
C THR A 74 -16.90 0.40 8.71
N LYS A 75 -18.09 0.70 8.17
CA LYS A 75 -18.25 1.54 6.99
C LYS A 75 -17.46 2.85 7.10
N CYS A 76 -16.81 3.24 6.01
CA CYS A 76 -15.99 4.45 5.90
C CYS A 76 -14.76 4.51 6.82
N VAL A 77 -14.32 3.37 7.37
CA VAL A 77 -13.06 3.24 8.09
C VAL A 77 -12.09 2.36 7.28
N ALA A 78 -11.14 2.98 6.58
CA ALA A 78 -10.06 2.26 5.91
C ALA A 78 -9.23 1.43 6.91
N PRO A 79 -8.63 0.31 6.47
CA PRO A 79 -7.84 -0.58 7.34
C PRO A 79 -6.57 0.08 7.89
N TYR A 80 -6.06 1.12 7.23
CA TYR A 80 -4.84 1.83 7.58
C TYR A 80 -5.06 3.34 7.52
N TYR A 81 -4.53 4.07 8.51
CA TYR A 81 -4.34 5.51 8.44
C TYR A 81 -2.90 5.88 8.80
N TYR A 82 -2.29 6.73 7.98
CA TYR A 82 -0.90 7.16 8.16
C TYR A 82 -0.64 7.88 9.49
N ASN A 83 -1.66 8.46 10.11
CA ASN A 83 -1.47 9.20 11.37
C ASN A 83 -1.50 8.28 12.60
N ASP A 84 -1.85 7.00 12.42
CA ASP A 84 -1.89 6.03 13.49
C ASP A 84 -0.47 5.60 13.87
N ARG A 85 -0.25 5.33 15.16
CA ARG A 85 1.09 5.02 15.72
C ARG A 85 1.27 3.56 16.09
N PHE A 86 0.21 2.77 15.92
CA PHE A 86 0.17 1.36 16.27
C PHE A 86 -0.33 0.56 15.08
N ILE A 87 0.36 -0.54 14.80
CA ILE A 87 -0.06 -1.56 13.85
C ILE A 87 -0.60 -2.76 14.63
N THR A 88 -1.72 -3.31 14.17
CA THR A 88 -2.42 -4.45 14.80
C THR A 88 -2.28 -5.73 14.00
N GLY A 89 -1.68 -5.66 12.81
CA GLY A 89 -1.32 -6.80 11.97
C GLY A 89 -1.28 -6.45 10.50
N PHE A 90 -1.38 -7.49 9.67
CA PHE A 90 -1.50 -7.42 8.23
C PHE A 90 -2.81 -8.08 7.82
N ARG A 91 -3.70 -7.30 7.22
CA ARG A 91 -5.04 -7.72 6.85
C ARG A 91 -5.09 -8.12 5.38
N GLY A 92 -5.64 -9.30 5.10
CA GLY A 92 -6.21 -9.63 3.80
C GLY A 92 -7.58 -8.95 3.69
N SER A 93 -7.67 -7.90 2.88
CA SER A 93 -8.81 -6.99 2.77
C SER A 93 -9.47 -7.09 1.39
N HIS A 94 -10.78 -6.82 1.36
CA HIS A 94 -11.58 -6.65 0.16
C HIS A 94 -12.09 -5.20 0.04
N TRP A 95 -11.54 -4.29 0.85
CA TRP A 95 -11.89 -2.88 0.84
C TRP A 95 -11.60 -2.23 -0.51
N MET A 96 -12.53 -1.40 -0.96
CA MET A 96 -12.36 -0.62 -2.19
C MET A 96 -11.60 0.66 -1.89
N SER A 97 -10.33 0.75 -2.34
CA SER A 97 -9.48 1.93 -2.14
C SER A 97 -10.14 3.19 -2.68
N GLY A 98 -10.18 4.25 -1.86
CA GLY A 98 -10.82 5.52 -2.21
C GLY A 98 -12.34 5.56 -2.00
N SER A 99 -12.92 4.50 -1.41
CA SER A 99 -14.37 4.38 -1.20
C SER A 99 -14.79 4.56 0.26
N CYS A 100 -16.08 4.77 0.48
CA CYS A 100 -16.75 4.84 1.78
C CYS A 100 -17.63 3.59 1.97
N THR A 101 -17.07 2.40 1.70
CA THR A 101 -17.76 1.11 1.79
C THR A 101 -17.52 0.44 3.14
N GLN A 102 -18.00 -0.78 3.32
CA GLN A 102 -17.61 -1.66 4.43
C GLN A 102 -16.59 -2.68 3.88
N ASP A 103 -15.62 -3.09 4.69
CA ASP A 103 -14.80 -4.27 4.34
C ASP A 103 -15.64 -5.54 4.59
N TYR A 104 -15.18 -6.69 4.10
CA TYR A 104 -15.84 -7.95 4.35
C TYR A 104 -14.88 -9.12 4.26
N GLY A 105 -15.17 -10.18 5.02
CA GLY A 105 -14.43 -11.45 4.94
C GLY A 105 -12.94 -11.28 5.16
N SER A 106 -12.52 -10.27 5.92
CA SER A 106 -11.12 -9.99 6.14
C SER A 106 -10.52 -10.91 7.21
N ALA A 107 -9.22 -11.15 7.10
CA ALA A 107 -8.45 -11.87 8.11
C ALA A 107 -7.13 -11.15 8.34
N SER A 108 -6.70 -11.06 9.60
CA SER A 108 -5.50 -10.32 9.98
C SER A 108 -4.47 -11.26 10.63
N LEU A 109 -3.22 -11.09 10.24
CA LEU A 109 -2.07 -11.82 10.76
C LEU A 109 -1.15 -10.86 11.51
N MET A 110 -0.86 -11.15 12.78
CA MET A 110 0.08 -10.36 13.58
C MET A 110 1.25 -11.24 14.02
N PRO A 111 2.50 -10.91 13.68
CA PRO A 111 3.66 -11.58 14.23
C PRO A 111 3.91 -11.18 15.69
N PHE A 112 4.32 -12.14 16.53
CA PHE A 112 4.66 -11.92 17.93
C PHE A 112 6.03 -12.50 18.27
N THR A 113 6.71 -11.88 19.23
CA THR A 113 7.92 -12.44 19.86
C THR A 113 7.60 -13.33 21.05
N SER A 114 6.41 -13.18 21.65
CA SER A 114 5.94 -14.05 22.73
C SER A 114 5.56 -15.43 22.20
N SER A 115 5.92 -16.48 22.92
CA SER A 115 5.50 -17.85 22.62
C SER A 115 4.03 -18.14 22.96
N LYS A 116 3.38 -17.26 23.72
CA LYS A 116 1.97 -17.34 24.13
C LYS A 116 1.34 -15.94 24.12
N PRO A 117 1.05 -15.35 22.96
CA PRO A 117 0.38 -14.06 22.88
C PRO A 117 -1.07 -14.20 23.38
N ASP A 118 -1.54 -13.26 24.19
CA ASP A 118 -2.97 -13.13 24.50
C ASP A 118 -3.63 -12.31 23.40
N THR A 119 -4.37 -12.98 22.52
CA THR A 119 -5.12 -12.36 21.42
C THR A 119 -6.62 -12.38 21.66
N LEU A 120 -7.08 -12.87 22.83
CA LEU A 120 -8.50 -13.01 23.15
C LEU A 120 -8.99 -11.87 24.03
N THR A 121 -8.16 -11.40 24.96
CA THR A 121 -8.55 -10.33 25.90
C THR A 121 -7.97 -8.97 25.51
N VAL A 122 -6.89 -8.95 24.74
CA VAL A 122 -6.21 -7.74 24.30
C VAL A 122 -6.02 -7.77 22.79
N ASN A 123 -6.45 -6.70 22.10
CA ASN A 123 -6.13 -6.53 20.69
C ASN A 123 -4.62 -6.36 20.55
N PRO A 124 -3.96 -7.17 19.73
CA PRO A 124 -2.54 -7.08 19.58
C PRO A 124 -2.17 -5.76 18.91
N ALA A 125 -1.15 -5.10 19.44
CA ALA A 125 -0.68 -3.82 18.93
C ALA A 125 0.84 -3.73 19.09
N SER A 126 1.50 -3.18 18.08
CA SER A 126 2.93 -2.84 18.12
C SER A 126 3.11 -1.39 17.68
N SER A 127 3.94 -0.64 18.38
CA SER A 127 4.36 0.68 17.90
C SER A 127 5.23 0.53 16.65
N PHE A 128 5.02 1.39 15.66
CA PHE A 128 5.86 1.42 14.46
C PHE A 128 6.23 2.87 14.09
N SER A 129 7.15 3.02 13.14
CA SER A 129 7.55 4.33 12.63
C SER A 129 7.59 4.31 11.12
N HIS A 130 7.04 5.36 10.48
CA HIS A 130 7.16 5.55 9.03
C HIS A 130 8.61 5.68 8.55
N LYS A 131 9.56 6.00 9.44
CA LYS A 131 11.00 6.00 9.10
C LYS A 131 11.53 4.60 8.77
N SER A 132 10.87 3.57 9.29
CA SER A 132 11.21 2.16 9.08
C SER A 132 10.04 1.41 8.42
N GLU A 133 9.21 2.12 7.68
CA GLU A 133 8.08 1.57 6.93
C GLU A 133 8.36 1.75 5.44
N THR A 134 8.10 0.73 4.63
CA THR A 134 8.34 0.77 3.19
C THR A 134 7.18 0.11 2.49
N ALA A 135 6.60 0.78 1.50
CA ALA A 135 5.47 0.26 0.76
C ALA A 135 5.68 0.42 -0.75
N SER A 136 5.28 -0.60 -1.49
CA SER A 136 5.13 -0.62 -2.94
C SER A 136 3.92 -1.49 -3.30
N PRO A 137 3.38 -1.40 -4.52
CA PRO A 137 2.27 -2.28 -4.93
C PRO A 137 2.54 -3.79 -4.80
N SER A 138 3.81 -4.21 -4.72
CA SER A 138 4.22 -5.62 -4.61
C SER A 138 4.87 -6.00 -3.28
N TYR A 139 5.02 -5.06 -2.35
CA TYR A 139 5.75 -5.29 -1.10
C TYR A 139 5.34 -4.28 -0.03
N TYR A 140 5.19 -4.77 1.19
CA TYR A 140 5.12 -3.97 2.39
C TYR A 140 5.96 -4.66 3.47
#